data_AF-A0A7Y0ABR2-F1
#
_entry.id   AF-A0A7Y0ABR2-F1
#
_cell.length_a   1.000
_cell.length_b   1.000
_cell.length_c   1.000
_cell.angle_alpha   90.00
_cell.angle_beta   90.00
_cell.angle_gamma   90.00
#
_symmetry.space_group_name_H-M   'P 1'
#
loop_
_entity.id
_entity.type
_entity.pdbx_description
1 polymer ?
#
loop_
_entity_poly.entity_id
_entity_poly.type
_entity_poly.pdbx_seq_one_letter_code
_entity_poly.pdbx_strand_id
1 'polypeptide(L)'
;MKVTLLVAASALFACAATQQAQAQRRNGQNTAPAPAPISNTSTTPVNTDTPPPGESNGRLDYRNPAADDLVALDASKRQTVADDLEATVVELLELYHDTKQSHWNLRGPLYLSLHEQLQDNASLYLKYADILAERSLQIGRPIDGRTSVVTANANLGGYPGGYLSDKQVLILLDERINTVSKRVRERIAHLDNIDAVTSNQLQDLDYYLDKHVWKFRVMQQ
;
A
#
# COMPACT_ATOMS: atom_id res chain seq x y z
N MET A 1 47.62 54.86 -29.89
CA MET A 1 46.88 55.68 -28.92
C MET A 1 46.32 54.76 -27.85
N LYS A 2 46.75 54.97 -26.60
CA LYS A 2 46.32 54.27 -25.39
C LYS A 2 44.99 54.87 -24.92
N VAL A 3 44.01 54.04 -24.55
CA VAL A 3 43.22 54.23 -23.32
C VAL A 3 42.80 52.84 -22.81
N THR A 4 43.49 52.39 -21.77
CA THR A 4 43.03 51.40 -20.79
C THR A 4 42.21 52.13 -19.73
N LEU A 5 41.06 51.58 -19.32
CA LEU A 5 40.54 51.79 -17.98
C LEU A 5 39.98 50.48 -17.43
N LEU A 6 40.60 50.06 -16.34
CA LEU A 6 40.25 48.96 -15.46
C LEU A 6 39.80 49.61 -14.14
N VAL A 7 38.60 49.32 -13.65
CA VAL A 7 38.27 49.43 -12.22
C VAL A 7 37.43 48.22 -11.83
N ALA A 8 37.95 47.48 -10.86
CA ALA A 8 37.31 46.39 -10.16
C ALA A 8 36.58 46.92 -8.92
N ALA A 9 35.48 46.27 -8.53
CA ALA A 9 35.03 46.21 -7.14
C ALA A 9 34.22 44.93 -6.92
N SER A 10 34.76 44.10 -6.03
CA SER A 10 34.26 42.82 -5.56
C SER A 10 33.33 43.00 -4.34
N ALA A 11 32.22 42.25 -4.27
CA ALA A 11 31.56 41.78 -3.04
C ALA A 11 30.51 40.73 -3.45
N LEU A 12 30.78 39.43 -3.31
CA LEU A 12 30.39 38.59 -2.18
C LEU A 12 28.91 38.71 -1.78
N PHE A 13 28.09 37.73 -2.15
CA PHE A 13 27.50 36.80 -1.17
C PHE A 13 27.10 35.48 -1.86
N ALA A 14 27.43 34.40 -1.16
CA ALA A 14 27.29 33.01 -1.57
C ALA A 14 25.87 32.45 -1.37
N CYS A 15 25.70 31.22 -1.85
CA CYS A 15 24.70 30.22 -1.45
C CYS A 15 23.27 30.35 -2.00
N ALA A 16 23.01 29.57 -3.06
CA ALA A 16 21.71 28.90 -3.23
C ALA A 16 21.91 27.48 -3.80
N ALA A 17 22.88 26.74 -3.25
CA ALA A 17 22.92 25.30 -3.33
C ALA A 17 22.65 24.79 -1.91
N THR A 18 21.43 24.30 -1.68
CA THR A 18 20.96 23.34 -0.66
C THR A 18 19.52 23.69 -0.28
N GLN A 19 18.56 23.15 -1.03
CA GLN A 19 17.21 22.95 -0.52
C GLN A 19 16.80 21.48 -0.76
N GLN A 20 17.72 20.58 -0.38
CA GLN A 20 17.35 19.27 0.14
C GLN A 20 17.42 19.36 1.67
N ALA A 21 16.55 18.60 2.34
CA ALA A 21 16.48 18.36 3.77
C ALA A 21 15.73 19.39 4.64
N GLN A 22 14.40 19.44 4.48
CA GLN A 22 13.49 19.70 5.62
C GLN A 22 12.29 18.73 5.70
N ALA A 23 12.36 17.58 5.03
CA ALA A 23 11.42 16.48 5.22
C ALA A 23 12.04 15.40 6.11
N GLN A 24 12.48 15.76 7.32
CA GLN A 24 12.86 14.83 8.38
C GLN A 24 12.98 15.59 9.71
N ARG A 25 11.88 15.67 10.46
CA ARG A 25 11.90 15.88 11.91
C ARG A 25 10.80 15.04 12.55
N ARG A 26 11.08 13.74 12.68
CA ARG A 26 10.39 12.85 13.62
C ARG A 26 11.42 12.29 14.60
N ASN A 27 12.05 13.18 15.37
CA ASN A 27 12.64 12.94 16.70
C ASN A 27 13.47 14.15 17.12
N GLY A 28 13.18 14.70 18.31
CA GLY A 28 14.05 15.68 18.95
C GLY A 28 13.31 16.68 19.85
N GLN A 29 13.22 16.33 21.13
CA GLN A 29 13.11 17.23 22.28
C GLN A 29 11.79 17.99 22.49
N ASN A 30 10.88 17.38 23.27
CA ASN A 30 10.08 18.09 24.25
C ASN A 30 10.22 17.36 25.60
N THR A 31 10.85 18.04 26.56
CA THR A 31 10.92 17.62 27.97
C THR A 31 9.57 17.89 28.65
N ALA A 32 8.70 16.88 28.64
CA ALA A 32 7.57 16.79 29.55
C ALA A 32 7.92 15.77 30.65
N PRO A 33 7.45 15.94 31.91
CA PRO A 33 7.70 14.96 32.97
C PRO A 33 7.14 13.59 32.58
N ALA A 34 7.90 12.55 32.90
CA ALA A 34 7.61 11.18 32.50
C ALA A 34 6.20 10.75 32.93
N PRO A 35 5.35 10.24 32.01
CA PRO A 35 4.16 9.53 32.42
C PRO A 35 4.58 8.23 33.13
N ALA A 36 3.80 7.82 34.13
CA ALA A 36 4.00 6.60 34.91
C ALA A 36 4.28 5.38 34.00
N PRO A 37 5.07 4.37 34.45
CA PRO A 37 5.41 3.23 33.63
C PRO A 37 4.12 2.53 33.18
N ILE A 38 3.84 2.67 31.89
CA ILE A 38 2.79 1.92 31.22
C ILE A 38 3.37 0.51 31.07
N SER A 39 2.80 -0.45 31.78
CA SER A 39 3.13 -1.86 31.62
C SER A 39 3.00 -2.23 30.15
N ASN A 40 4.13 -2.50 29.49
CA ASN A 40 4.17 -3.01 28.12
C ASN A 40 3.69 -4.47 28.11
N THR A 41 2.39 -4.68 28.26
CA THR A 41 1.74 -5.83 27.64
C THR A 41 1.52 -5.46 26.19
N SER A 42 2.31 -6.05 25.30
CA SER A 42 2.08 -6.04 23.86
C SER A 42 0.66 -6.57 23.59
N THR A 43 -0.30 -5.68 23.42
CA THR A 43 -1.70 -6.01 23.12
C THR A 43 -1.96 -6.13 21.63
N THR A 44 -0.93 -6.34 20.81
CA THR A 44 -1.12 -6.72 19.40
C THR A 44 -1.98 -7.98 19.38
N PRO A 45 -3.23 -7.94 18.89
CA PRO A 45 -3.99 -9.15 18.66
C PRO A 45 -3.19 -9.95 17.63
N VAL A 46 -2.77 -11.15 18.01
CA VAL A 46 -2.20 -12.11 17.09
C VAL A 46 -3.39 -12.76 16.39
N ASN A 47 -3.46 -12.64 15.06
CA ASN A 47 -4.37 -13.43 14.25
C ASN A 47 -3.86 -14.88 14.19
N THR A 48 -3.83 -15.58 15.33
CA THR A 48 -3.56 -17.01 15.37
C THR A 48 -4.81 -17.81 15.05
N ASP A 49 -4.64 -18.96 14.42
CA ASP A 49 -5.66 -20.02 14.36
C ASP A 49 -5.90 -20.65 15.75
N THR A 50 -6.57 -19.92 16.65
CA THR A 50 -7.29 -20.32 17.91
C THR A 50 -6.57 -20.98 19.11
N PRO A 51 -7.02 -20.69 20.35
CA PRO A 51 -7.20 -21.65 21.45
C PRO A 51 -8.66 -22.22 21.49
N PRO A 52 -8.90 -23.39 22.16
CA PRO A 52 -10.15 -24.17 22.12
C PRO A 52 -11.25 -23.69 23.11
N PRO A 53 -12.46 -24.31 23.17
CA PRO A 53 -13.70 -23.61 23.47
C PRO A 53 -13.95 -23.36 24.96
N GLY A 54 -14.43 -22.15 25.26
CA GLY A 54 -14.88 -21.74 26.58
C GLY A 54 -13.78 -21.15 27.44
N GLU A 55 -13.30 -19.94 27.11
CA GLU A 55 -12.60 -19.17 28.13
C GLU A 55 -13.56 -18.90 29.30
N SER A 56 -13.15 -19.32 30.50
CA SER A 56 -13.89 -19.15 31.77
C SER A 56 -14.31 -17.71 32.13
N ASN A 57 -13.99 -16.73 31.27
CA ASN A 57 -14.27 -15.30 31.44
C ASN A 57 -15.61 -14.85 30.82
N GLY A 58 -16.39 -15.75 30.21
CA GLY A 58 -17.69 -15.41 29.63
C GLY A 58 -17.63 -14.68 28.28
N ARG A 59 -16.48 -14.70 27.58
CA ARG A 59 -16.43 -14.28 26.17
C ARG A 59 -17.23 -15.27 25.32
N LEU A 60 -18.19 -14.75 24.55
CA LEU A 60 -18.89 -15.52 23.53
C LEU A 60 -17.86 -15.95 22.47
N ASP A 61 -17.62 -17.25 22.40
CA ASP A 61 -16.87 -17.87 21.32
C ASP A 61 -17.84 -18.14 20.16
N TYR A 62 -17.73 -17.33 19.11
CA TYR A 62 -18.54 -17.47 17.90
C TYR A 62 -17.96 -18.50 16.92
N ARG A 63 -16.86 -19.19 17.26
CA ARG A 63 -16.31 -20.24 16.40
C ARG A 63 -17.27 -21.42 16.35
N ASN A 64 -17.56 -21.88 15.13
CA ASN A 64 -18.28 -23.12 14.90
C ASN A 64 -17.32 -24.14 14.25
N PRO A 65 -16.64 -25.00 15.03
CA PRO A 65 -15.69 -25.97 14.48
C PRO A 65 -16.32 -26.94 13.48
N ALA A 66 -17.62 -27.25 13.64
CA ALA A 66 -18.33 -28.11 12.70
C ALA A 66 -18.50 -27.47 11.30
N ALA A 67 -18.34 -26.15 11.18
CA ALA A 67 -18.34 -25.46 9.90
C ALA A 67 -16.99 -25.56 9.16
N ASP A 68 -15.88 -25.87 9.84
CA ASP A 68 -14.57 -25.97 9.21
C ASP A 68 -14.51 -27.09 8.17
N ASP A 69 -15.25 -28.18 8.41
CA ASP A 69 -15.41 -29.33 7.52
C ASP A 69 -16.32 -29.03 6.31
N LEU A 70 -17.09 -27.93 6.35
CA LEU A 70 -18.00 -27.52 5.27
C LEU A 70 -17.32 -26.63 4.22
N VAL A 71 -16.13 -26.11 4.51
CA VAL A 71 -15.36 -25.31 3.55
C VAL A 71 -14.81 -26.21 2.45
N ALA A 72 -15.24 -25.96 1.21
CA ALA A 72 -14.95 -26.81 0.06
C ALA A 72 -13.45 -26.92 -0.29
N LEU A 73 -12.66 -25.87 -0.01
CA LEU A 73 -11.21 -25.91 -0.21
C LEU A 73 -10.56 -26.80 0.87
N ASP A 74 -9.69 -27.72 0.46
CA ASP A 74 -8.97 -28.60 1.37
C ASP A 74 -8.19 -27.80 2.43
N ALA A 75 -8.28 -28.23 3.69
CA ALA A 75 -7.68 -27.55 4.83
C ALA A 75 -6.18 -27.33 4.67
N SER A 76 -5.47 -28.27 4.05
CA SER A 76 -4.02 -28.18 3.80
C SER A 76 -3.64 -27.03 2.85
N LYS A 77 -4.57 -26.58 1.99
CA LYS A 77 -4.35 -25.52 1.00
C LYS A 77 -4.78 -24.14 1.49
N ARG A 78 -5.68 -24.05 2.48
CA ARG A 78 -6.29 -22.78 2.89
C ARG A 78 -5.25 -21.72 3.29
N GLN A 79 -4.19 -22.13 3.99
CA GLN A 79 -3.16 -21.18 4.45
C GLN A 79 -2.41 -20.57 3.27
N THR A 80 -1.96 -21.40 2.31
CA THR A 80 -1.17 -20.88 1.18
C THR A 80 -1.99 -19.93 0.30
N VAL A 81 -3.30 -20.18 0.15
CA VAL A 81 -4.20 -19.27 -0.56
C VAL A 81 -4.38 -17.97 0.22
N ALA A 82 -4.55 -18.05 1.54
CA ALA A 82 -4.69 -16.89 2.40
C ALA A 82 -3.42 -16.02 2.42
N ASP A 83 -2.23 -16.61 2.34
CA ASP A 83 -0.97 -15.86 2.30
C ASP A 83 -0.86 -15.01 1.01
N ASP A 84 -1.26 -15.56 -0.14
CA ASP A 84 -1.29 -14.82 -1.41
C ASP A 84 -2.38 -13.73 -1.42
N LEU A 85 -3.53 -14.01 -0.80
CA LEU A 85 -4.60 -13.03 -0.61
C LEU A 85 -4.16 -11.89 0.31
N GLU A 86 -3.59 -12.19 1.49
CA GLU A 86 -3.06 -11.21 2.44
C GLU A 86 -2.04 -10.30 1.76
N ALA A 87 -1.06 -10.88 1.07
CA ALA A 87 -0.03 -10.13 0.35
C ALA A 87 -0.63 -9.21 -0.73
N THR A 88 -1.68 -9.64 -1.42
CA THR A 88 -2.36 -8.82 -2.42
C THR A 88 -3.20 -7.72 -1.77
N VAL A 89 -3.94 -8.02 -0.70
CA VAL A 89 -4.77 -7.05 0.02
C VAL A 89 -3.93 -5.90 0.56
N VAL A 90 -2.80 -6.19 1.22
CA VAL A 90 -1.95 -5.13 1.78
C VAL A 90 -1.34 -4.25 0.68
N GLU A 91 -0.97 -4.82 -0.48
CA GLU A 91 -0.48 -4.06 -1.63
C GLU A 91 -1.56 -3.15 -2.22
N LEU A 92 -2.81 -3.62 -2.33
CA LEU A 92 -3.93 -2.82 -2.82
C LEU A 92 -4.30 -1.69 -1.86
N LEU A 93 -4.22 -1.91 -0.55
CA LEU A 93 -4.44 -0.87 0.46
C LEU A 93 -3.36 0.21 0.39
N GLU A 94 -2.09 -0.17 0.22
CA GLU A 94 -0.99 0.79 -0.01
C GLU A 94 -1.20 1.58 -1.32
N LEU A 95 -1.53 0.90 -2.43
CA LEU A 95 -1.85 1.57 -3.69
C LEU A 95 -3.03 2.53 -3.57
N TYR A 96 -4.07 2.19 -2.80
CA TYR A 96 -5.18 3.08 -2.51
C TYR A 96 -4.68 4.37 -1.83
N HIS A 97 -3.86 4.24 -0.79
CA HIS A 97 -3.32 5.39 -0.05
C HIS A 97 -2.45 6.28 -0.93
N ASP A 98 -1.53 5.71 -1.71
CA ASP A 98 -0.66 6.46 -2.62
C ASP A 98 -1.44 7.17 -3.73
N THR A 99 -2.46 6.49 -4.25
CA THR A 99 -3.32 7.02 -5.31
C THR A 99 -4.14 8.20 -4.77
N LYS A 100 -4.68 8.10 -3.55
CA LYS A 100 -5.38 9.23 -2.90
C LYS A 100 -4.44 10.37 -2.55
N GLN A 101 -3.24 10.07 -2.06
CA GLN A 101 -2.19 11.06 -1.80
C GLN A 101 -1.87 11.85 -3.07
N SER A 102 -1.77 11.16 -4.22
CA SER A 102 -1.55 11.78 -5.52
C SER A 102 -2.75 12.58 -6.00
N HIS A 103 -3.95 12.01 -5.90
CA HIS A 103 -5.21 12.64 -6.31
C HIS A 103 -5.43 13.99 -5.62
N TRP A 104 -5.11 14.10 -4.33
CA TRP A 104 -5.27 15.36 -3.58
C TRP A 104 -4.17 16.38 -3.86
N ASN A 105 -2.95 15.92 -4.16
CA ASN A 105 -1.76 16.78 -4.19
C ASN A 105 -1.12 16.94 -5.57
N LEU A 106 -1.79 16.47 -6.62
CA LEU A 106 -1.38 16.64 -8.01
C LEU A 106 -1.45 18.10 -8.46
N ARG A 107 -0.44 18.54 -9.22
CA ARG A 107 -0.42 19.82 -9.96
C ARG A 107 0.13 19.63 -11.36
N GLY A 108 -0.46 20.31 -12.34
CA GLY A 108 0.05 20.33 -13.71
C GLY A 108 -1.07 20.44 -14.75
N PRO A 109 -0.72 20.58 -16.03
CA PRO A 109 -1.68 20.66 -17.12
C PRO A 109 -2.67 19.48 -17.17
N LEU A 110 -2.26 18.30 -16.71
CA LEU A 110 -3.10 17.10 -16.68
C LEU A 110 -3.96 16.96 -15.41
N TYR A 111 -4.01 18.00 -14.55
CA TYR A 111 -4.65 17.91 -13.23
C TYR A 111 -6.04 17.30 -13.27
N LEU A 112 -6.96 17.81 -14.10
CA LEU A 112 -8.35 17.38 -14.04
C LEU A 112 -8.52 15.91 -14.46
N SER A 113 -7.94 15.52 -15.60
CA SER A 113 -8.06 14.15 -16.12
C SER A 113 -7.41 13.12 -15.20
N LEU A 114 -6.22 13.43 -14.69
CA LEU A 114 -5.55 12.56 -13.72
C LEU A 114 -6.27 12.54 -12.38
N HIS A 115 -6.78 13.67 -11.89
CA HIS A 115 -7.50 13.72 -10.63
C HIS A 115 -8.72 12.79 -10.64
N GLU A 116 -9.53 12.83 -11.70
CA GLU A 116 -10.68 11.94 -11.87
C GLU A 116 -10.24 10.47 -12.03
N GLN A 117 -9.28 10.20 -12.91
CA GLN A 117 -8.78 8.82 -13.11
C GLN A 117 -8.19 8.23 -11.81
N LEU A 118 -7.46 9.01 -11.02
CA LEU A 118 -6.90 8.54 -9.74
C LEU A 118 -7.99 8.23 -8.73
N GLN A 119 -9.12 8.96 -8.74
CA GLN A 119 -10.26 8.62 -7.89
C GLN A 119 -10.85 7.27 -8.29
N ASP A 120 -11.03 7.02 -9.59
CA ASP A 120 -11.55 5.74 -10.09
C ASP A 120 -10.61 4.58 -9.74
N ASN A 121 -9.30 4.77 -9.95
CA ASN A 121 -8.29 3.77 -9.60
C ASN A 121 -8.30 3.47 -8.10
N ALA A 122 -8.36 4.48 -7.24
CA ALA A 122 -8.41 4.31 -5.79
C ALA A 122 -9.65 3.53 -5.34
N SER A 123 -10.83 3.86 -5.89
CA SER A 123 -12.07 3.13 -5.63
C SER A 123 -11.98 1.66 -6.05
N LEU A 124 -11.34 1.39 -7.19
CA LEU A 124 -11.12 0.03 -7.69
C LEU A 124 -10.20 -0.77 -6.76
N TYR A 125 -9.10 -0.20 -6.29
CA TYR A 125 -8.17 -0.89 -5.40
C TYR A 125 -8.82 -1.27 -4.06
N LEU A 126 -9.62 -0.37 -3.47
CA LEU A 126 -10.40 -0.72 -2.27
C LEU A 126 -11.42 -1.83 -2.55
N LYS A 127 -12.13 -1.75 -3.67
CA LYS A 127 -13.10 -2.79 -4.05
C LYS A 127 -12.44 -4.17 -4.15
N TYR A 128 -11.29 -4.27 -4.80
CA TYR A 128 -10.59 -5.55 -4.91
C TYR A 128 -9.93 -5.98 -3.61
N ALA A 129 -9.42 -5.06 -2.79
CA ALA A 129 -8.94 -5.39 -1.46
C ALA A 129 -10.05 -6.05 -0.62
N ASP A 130 -11.28 -5.51 -0.68
CA ASP A 130 -12.45 -6.07 -0.01
C ASP A 130 -12.85 -7.45 -0.56
N ILE A 131 -13.00 -7.60 -1.88
CA ILE A 131 -13.32 -8.88 -2.54
C ILE A 131 -12.33 -9.99 -2.14
N LEU A 132 -11.03 -9.67 -2.15
CA LEU A 132 -9.97 -10.63 -1.82
C LEU A 132 -9.90 -10.91 -0.32
N ALA A 133 -10.15 -9.90 0.52
CA ALA A 133 -10.22 -10.11 1.95
C ALA A 133 -11.39 -11.04 2.32
N GLU A 134 -12.57 -10.79 1.76
CA GLU A 134 -13.74 -11.66 1.94
C GLU A 134 -13.53 -13.06 1.37
N ARG A 135 -12.78 -13.18 0.26
CA ARG A 135 -12.41 -14.51 -0.27
C ARG A 135 -11.62 -15.32 0.75
N SER A 136 -10.70 -14.70 1.49
CA SER A 136 -9.94 -15.37 2.55
C SER A 136 -10.88 -15.86 3.67
N LEU A 137 -11.85 -15.04 4.06
CA LEU A 137 -12.86 -15.42 5.06
C LEU A 137 -13.72 -16.61 4.59
N GLN A 138 -14.07 -16.66 3.30
CA GLN A 138 -14.83 -17.79 2.72
C GLN A 138 -14.07 -19.12 2.77
N ILE A 139 -12.73 -19.08 2.77
CA ILE A 139 -11.88 -20.26 2.95
C ILE A 139 -11.45 -20.45 4.42
N GLY A 140 -12.09 -19.74 5.35
CA GLY A 140 -11.90 -19.91 6.79
C GLY A 140 -10.59 -19.32 7.33
N ARG A 141 -10.01 -18.32 6.66
CA ARG A 141 -8.75 -17.68 7.08
C ARG A 141 -8.96 -16.17 7.31
N PRO A 142 -8.37 -15.59 8.36
CA PRO A 142 -8.46 -14.16 8.61
C PRO A 142 -7.55 -13.36 7.66
N ILE A 143 -7.80 -12.06 7.58
CA ILE A 143 -6.99 -11.07 6.85
C ILE A 143 -6.69 -9.89 7.78
N ASP A 144 -5.52 -9.28 7.61
CA ASP A 144 -5.03 -8.22 8.49
C ASP A 144 -4.77 -6.89 7.77
N GLY A 145 -5.84 -6.11 7.57
CA GLY A 145 -5.77 -4.78 6.97
C GLY A 145 -5.27 -3.65 7.89
N ARG A 146 -4.73 -3.94 9.08
CA ARG A 146 -4.26 -2.86 9.99
C ARG A 146 -3.12 -2.08 9.36
N THR A 147 -3.11 -0.76 9.50
CA THR A 147 -2.12 0.12 8.84
C THR A 147 -0.67 -0.26 9.14
N SER A 148 -0.37 -0.75 10.35
CA SER A 148 0.99 -1.23 10.70
C SER A 148 1.42 -2.46 9.91
N VAL A 149 0.47 -3.34 9.59
CA VAL A 149 0.71 -4.56 8.79
C VAL A 149 0.85 -4.19 7.32
N VAL A 150 -0.04 -3.33 6.81
CA VAL A 150 0.05 -2.78 5.45
C VAL A 150 1.44 -2.15 5.21
N THR A 151 1.87 -1.28 6.12
CA THR A 151 3.18 -0.60 6.04
C THR A 151 4.35 -1.59 6.07
N ALA A 152 4.24 -2.67 6.86
CA ALA A 152 5.30 -3.66 6.99
C ALA A 152 5.40 -4.61 5.78
N ASN A 153 4.26 -4.93 5.16
CA ASN A 153 4.15 -6.07 4.26
C ASN A 153 3.93 -5.71 2.79
N ALA A 154 3.36 -4.54 2.46
CA ALA A 154 3.14 -4.15 1.06
C ALA A 154 4.46 -4.03 0.26
N ASN A 155 5.54 -3.62 0.94
CA ASN A 155 6.89 -3.57 0.39
C ASN A 155 6.97 -2.86 -0.99
N LEU A 156 6.35 -1.67 -1.07
CA LEU A 156 6.36 -0.78 -2.24
C LEU A 156 7.30 0.43 -2.07
N GLY A 157 8.05 0.48 -0.96
CA GLY A 157 8.92 1.61 -0.60
C GLY A 157 8.13 2.84 -0.09
N GLY A 158 8.82 3.93 0.22
CA GLY A 158 8.16 5.17 0.68
C GLY A 158 7.51 5.95 -0.46
N TYR A 159 6.34 6.55 -0.22
CA TYR A 159 5.68 7.45 -1.17
C TYR A 159 5.90 8.92 -0.79
N PRO A 160 6.21 9.81 -1.75
CA PRO A 160 6.40 11.23 -1.46
C PRO A 160 5.14 11.89 -0.90
N GLY A 161 5.31 12.66 0.18
CA GLY A 161 4.27 13.54 0.71
C GLY A 161 4.26 14.91 0.01
N GLY A 162 3.18 15.67 0.22
CA GLY A 162 3.03 17.02 -0.32
C GLY A 162 2.70 17.06 -1.82
N TYR A 163 2.91 18.22 -2.44
CA TYR A 163 2.57 18.45 -3.85
C TYR A 163 3.49 17.67 -4.82
N LEU A 164 2.88 17.09 -5.84
CA LEU A 164 3.56 16.35 -6.92
C LEU A 164 3.13 16.88 -8.28
N SER A 165 4.06 16.94 -9.24
CA SER A 165 3.70 17.23 -10.62
C SER A 165 2.97 16.04 -11.26
N ASP A 166 2.17 16.29 -12.29
CA ASP A 166 1.57 15.24 -13.13
C ASP A 166 2.61 14.21 -13.62
N LYS A 167 3.77 14.69 -14.09
CA LYS A 167 4.87 13.82 -14.49
C LYS A 167 5.39 12.93 -13.34
N GLN A 168 5.53 13.48 -12.14
CA GLN A 168 5.97 12.70 -10.97
C GLN A 168 4.93 11.64 -10.60
N VAL A 169 3.66 12.01 -10.56
CA VAL A 169 2.55 11.08 -10.26
C VAL A 169 2.51 9.93 -11.27
N LEU A 170 2.62 10.24 -12.56
CA LEU A 170 2.62 9.24 -13.62
C LEU A 170 3.76 8.23 -13.45
N ILE A 171 4.99 8.69 -13.22
CA ILE A 171 6.16 7.82 -13.07
C ILE A 171 6.03 6.95 -11.80
N LEU A 172 5.73 7.57 -10.67
CA LEU A 172 5.69 6.88 -9.37
C LEU A 172 4.60 5.81 -9.31
N LEU A 173 3.40 6.13 -9.79
CA LEU A 173 2.31 5.15 -9.77
C LEU A 173 2.45 4.11 -10.89
N ASP A 174 2.98 4.44 -12.05
CA ASP A 174 3.28 3.44 -13.08
C ASP A 174 4.25 2.37 -12.56
N GLU A 175 5.33 2.78 -11.89
CA GLU A 175 6.29 1.86 -11.27
C GLU A 175 5.64 0.97 -10.21
N ARG A 176 4.85 1.55 -9.30
CA ARG A 176 4.18 0.81 -8.22
C ARG A 176 3.13 -0.15 -8.74
N ILE A 177 2.23 0.30 -9.62
CA ILE A 177 1.16 -0.54 -10.17
C ILE A 177 1.77 -1.68 -11.00
N ASN A 178 2.82 -1.42 -11.78
CA ASN A 178 3.53 -2.45 -12.52
C ASN A 178 4.22 -3.47 -11.61
N THR A 179 4.73 -3.03 -10.45
CA THR A 179 5.29 -3.95 -9.44
C THR A 179 4.21 -4.87 -8.87
N VAL A 180 3.06 -4.32 -8.50
CA VAL A 180 1.93 -5.10 -7.98
C VAL A 180 1.37 -6.05 -9.05
N SER A 181 1.20 -5.60 -10.29
CA SER A 181 0.73 -6.46 -11.40
C SER A 181 1.63 -7.68 -11.61
N LYS A 182 2.96 -7.50 -11.60
CA LYS A 182 3.90 -8.63 -11.71
C LYS A 182 3.73 -9.64 -10.57
N ARG A 183 3.62 -9.16 -9.32
CA ARG A 183 3.39 -10.03 -8.15
C ARG A 183 2.04 -10.73 -8.22
N VAL A 184 0.98 -10.04 -8.68
CA VAL A 184 -0.33 -10.65 -8.92
C VAL A 184 -0.23 -11.78 -9.96
N ARG A 185 0.53 -11.60 -11.05
CA ARG A 185 0.76 -12.68 -12.03
C ARG A 185 1.52 -13.87 -11.47
N GLU A 186 2.49 -13.64 -10.59
CA GLU A 186 3.19 -14.72 -9.87
C GLU A 186 2.20 -15.51 -8.99
N ARG A 187 1.30 -14.81 -8.28
CA ARG A 187 0.25 -15.43 -7.45
C ARG A 187 -0.80 -16.17 -8.29
N ILE A 188 -1.20 -15.64 -9.45
CA ILE A 188 -2.07 -16.34 -10.41
C ILE A 188 -1.44 -17.68 -10.80
N ALA A 189 -0.18 -17.66 -11.23
CA ALA A 189 0.54 -18.88 -11.65
C ALA A 189 0.68 -19.89 -10.51
N HIS A 190 0.87 -19.43 -9.28
CA HIS A 190 0.90 -20.27 -8.10
C HIS A 190 -0.47 -20.92 -7.80
N LEU A 191 -1.54 -20.12 -7.85
CA LEU A 191 -2.88 -20.52 -7.42
C LEU A 191 -3.68 -21.30 -8.46
N ASP A 192 -3.29 -21.26 -9.75
CA ASP A 192 -3.95 -21.98 -10.84
C ASP A 192 -4.18 -23.48 -10.54
N ASN A 193 -3.24 -24.11 -9.84
CA ASN A 193 -3.31 -25.53 -9.48
C ASN A 193 -3.74 -25.79 -8.03
N ILE A 194 -3.95 -24.74 -7.24
CA ILE A 194 -4.26 -24.82 -5.81
C ILE A 194 -5.74 -24.50 -5.57
N ASP A 195 -6.17 -23.33 -6.03
CA ASP A 195 -7.54 -22.83 -5.96
C ASP A 195 -7.86 -21.93 -7.17
N ALA A 196 -8.43 -22.56 -8.21
CA ALA A 196 -8.79 -21.89 -9.45
C ALA A 196 -9.80 -20.74 -9.27
N VAL A 197 -10.63 -20.77 -8.21
CA VAL A 197 -11.59 -19.69 -7.93
C VAL A 197 -10.85 -18.42 -7.53
N THR A 198 -9.88 -18.54 -6.62
CA THR A 198 -9.05 -17.41 -6.18
C THR A 198 -8.12 -16.93 -7.30
N SER A 199 -7.54 -17.84 -8.07
CA SER A 199 -6.77 -17.46 -9.28
C SER A 199 -7.62 -16.62 -10.25
N ASN A 200 -8.86 -17.03 -10.52
CA ASN A 200 -9.75 -16.27 -11.42
C ASN A 200 -10.02 -14.84 -10.92
N GLN A 201 -10.23 -14.65 -9.62
CA GLN A 201 -10.40 -13.30 -9.03
C GLN A 201 -9.14 -12.43 -9.18
N LEU A 202 -7.96 -13.03 -9.07
CA LEU A 202 -6.69 -12.33 -9.30
C LEU A 202 -6.47 -11.98 -10.77
N GLN A 203 -6.92 -12.82 -11.71
CA GLN A 203 -6.89 -12.51 -13.15
C GLN A 203 -7.78 -11.30 -13.47
N ASP A 204 -8.97 -11.21 -12.86
CA ASP A 204 -9.84 -10.05 -12.98
C ASP A 204 -9.15 -8.78 -12.48
N LEU A 205 -8.44 -8.84 -11.35
CA LEU A 205 -7.64 -7.74 -10.84
C LEU A 205 -6.50 -7.35 -11.79
N ASP A 206 -5.71 -8.32 -12.27
CA ASP A 206 -4.55 -8.08 -13.14
C ASP A 206 -4.93 -7.34 -14.42
N TYR A 207 -6.09 -7.68 -15.00
CA TYR A 207 -6.64 -6.96 -16.17
C TYR A 207 -6.75 -5.45 -15.93
N TYR A 208 -7.23 -5.04 -14.75
CA TYR A 208 -7.33 -3.61 -14.42
C TYR A 208 -5.98 -2.98 -14.10
N LEU A 209 -5.09 -3.70 -13.43
CA LEU A 209 -3.73 -3.21 -13.16
C LEU A 209 -2.98 -2.93 -14.48
N ASP A 210 -3.02 -3.86 -15.43
CA ASP A 210 -2.46 -3.69 -16.78
C ASP A 210 -3.07 -2.49 -17.50
N LYS A 211 -4.39 -2.33 -17.40
CA LYS A 211 -5.10 -1.19 -17.99
C LYS A 211 -4.63 0.14 -17.40
N HIS A 212 -4.39 0.20 -16.09
CA HIS A 212 -3.91 1.41 -15.43
C HIS A 212 -2.47 1.74 -15.83
N VAL A 213 -1.58 0.73 -15.83
CA VAL A 213 -0.20 0.86 -16.32
C VAL A 213 -0.17 1.37 -17.76
N TRP A 214 -1.00 0.79 -18.65
CA TRP A 214 -1.09 1.26 -20.03
C TRP A 214 -1.50 2.73 -20.11
N LYS A 215 -2.58 3.14 -19.42
CA LYS A 215 -3.05 4.53 -19.40
C LYS A 215 -1.95 5.48 -18.92
N PHE A 216 -1.22 5.12 -17.86
CA PHE A 216 -0.14 5.97 -17.34
C PHE A 216 1.03 6.05 -18.31
N ARG A 217 1.48 4.92 -18.87
CA ARG A 217 2.56 4.88 -19.86
C ARG A 217 2.28 5.76 -21.08
N VAL A 218 1.06 5.77 -21.60
CA VAL A 218 0.72 6.59 -22.77
C VAL A 218 0.61 8.08 -22.46
N MET A 219 0.40 8.46 -21.19
CA MET A 219 0.37 9.86 -20.75
C MET A 219 1.77 10.42 -20.42
N GLN A 220 2.81 9.58 -20.36
CA GLN A 220 4.19 10.00 -20.04
C GLN A 220 4.98 10.58 -21.25
N GLN A 221 4.29 10.90 -22.36
CA GLN A 221 4.92 11.40 -23.59
C GLN A 221 5.43 12.85 -23.46
#